data_AF-A0A8H5PZ79-F1
#
_entry.id   AF-A0A8H5PZ79-F1
#
_cell.length_a   1.000
_cell.length_b   1.000
_cell.length_c   1.000
_cell.angle_alpha   90.00
_cell.angle_beta   90.00
_cell.angle_gamma   90.00
#
_symmetry.space_group_name_H-M   'P 1'
#
loop_
_entity.id
_entity.type
_entity.pdbx_description
1 polymer ?
#
loop_
_entity_poly.entity_id
_entity_poly.type
_entity_poly.pdbx_seq_one_letter_code
_entity_poly.pdbx_strand_id
1 'polypeptide(L)'
;MNTILVQLDVKSFRNFRNVNAAAHSITGTALDCKGVLEHGQSAFVSIVRAGLSRHVTIGEIHLALTSSKCGFCEEYGPLLFLPTCTRVCHECLCTSPRTAMIGTEEILPYYTRFGMQVIYGGYSRPNQMVKGIRGVLVDDLFWFCEEIGIETSDAIRFLFDNEWPQYRTAACINFPYLNTSTGELEKGRSCRGCQEAFEEQSMQAMVSRGAGRISAGAAARDNCYSHEGFKKHFETCEHA
;
A
#
# COMPACT_ATOMS: atom_id res chain seq x y z
N MET A 1 -7.61 -18.47 17.23
CA MET A 1 -7.57 -19.96 17.22
C MET A 1 -6.74 -20.33 15.98
N ASN A 2 -5.56 -20.94 16.13
CA ASN A 2 -4.61 -21.16 15.02
C ASN A 2 -5.14 -22.20 14.01
N THR A 3 -5.91 -21.74 13.03
CA THR A 3 -6.41 -22.60 11.95
C THR A 3 -5.33 -22.68 10.87
N ILE A 4 -4.90 -23.86 10.43
CA ILE A 4 -3.89 -24.05 9.36
C ILE A 4 -4.21 -23.22 8.10
N LEU A 5 -5.50 -22.95 7.85
CA LEU A 5 -5.98 -22.12 6.75
C LEU A 5 -5.38 -20.71 6.71
N VAL A 6 -5.07 -20.10 7.87
CA VAL A 6 -4.50 -18.74 7.92
C VAL A 6 -3.05 -18.71 7.47
N GLN A 7 -2.36 -19.86 7.50
CA GLN A 7 -0.97 -19.99 7.04
C GLN A 7 -0.87 -20.16 5.52
N LEU A 8 -2.00 -20.39 4.83
CA LEU A 8 -2.00 -20.53 3.38
C LEU A 8 -1.82 -19.14 2.73
N ASP A 9 -0.93 -19.09 1.73
CA ASP A 9 -0.88 -17.97 0.80
C ASP A 9 -2.20 -17.85 0.01
N VAL A 10 -2.51 -16.65 -0.49
CA VAL A 10 -3.76 -16.37 -1.22
C VAL A 10 -4.00 -17.34 -2.38
N LYS A 11 -2.94 -17.77 -3.10
CA LYS A 11 -3.06 -18.73 -4.19
C LYS A 11 -3.40 -20.12 -3.65
N SER A 12 -2.68 -20.61 -2.66
CA SER A 12 -2.90 -21.91 -2.03
C SER A 12 -4.27 -22.00 -1.37
N PHE A 13 -4.70 -20.94 -0.68
CA PHE A 13 -6.04 -20.83 -0.08
C PHE A 13 -7.14 -20.91 -1.16
N ARG A 14 -7.00 -20.17 -2.27
CA ARG A 14 -7.97 -20.22 -3.37
C ARG A 14 -8.04 -21.60 -4.00
N ASN A 15 -6.90 -22.25 -4.19
CA ASN A 15 -6.83 -23.60 -4.73
C ASN A 15 -7.53 -24.59 -3.79
N PHE A 16 -7.18 -24.59 -2.51
CA PHE A 16 -7.80 -25.44 -1.49
C PHE A 16 -9.32 -25.27 -1.45
N ARG A 17 -9.79 -24.02 -1.39
CA ARG A 17 -11.22 -23.67 -1.37
C ARG A 17 -11.99 -24.24 -2.56
N ASN A 18 -11.33 -24.41 -3.70
CA ASN A 18 -11.95 -24.86 -4.95
C ASN A 18 -11.80 -26.37 -5.20
N VAL A 19 -11.17 -27.13 -4.30
CA VAL A 19 -10.99 -28.59 -4.49
C VAL A 19 -12.33 -29.32 -4.38
N ASN A 20 -13.16 -28.99 -3.40
CA ASN A 20 -14.48 -29.62 -3.20
C ASN A 20 -15.39 -28.73 -2.32
N ALA A 21 -16.67 -29.11 -2.21
CA ALA A 21 -17.67 -28.38 -1.44
C ALA A 21 -17.36 -28.31 0.08
N ALA A 22 -16.73 -29.34 0.64
CA ALA A 22 -16.35 -29.35 2.06
C ALA A 22 -15.22 -28.35 2.34
N ALA A 23 -14.17 -28.32 1.51
CA ALA A 23 -13.10 -27.33 1.60
C ALA A 23 -13.65 -25.90 1.42
N HIS A 24 -14.57 -25.71 0.47
CA HIS A 24 -15.27 -24.45 0.31
C HIS A 24 -16.00 -24.02 1.58
N SER A 25 -16.77 -24.92 2.18
CA SER A 25 -17.52 -24.67 3.41
C SER A 25 -16.59 -24.32 4.59
N ILE A 26 -15.54 -25.11 4.82
CA ILE A 26 -14.61 -24.92 5.94
C ILE A 26 -13.93 -23.54 5.87
N THR A 27 -13.53 -23.09 4.68
CA THR A 27 -12.93 -21.75 4.51
C THR A 27 -13.90 -20.61 4.79
N GLY A 28 -15.21 -20.85 4.65
CA GLY A 28 -16.25 -19.87 4.96
C GLY A 28 -16.74 -19.89 6.42
N THR A 29 -16.44 -20.94 7.17
CA THR A 29 -16.85 -21.09 8.58
C THR A 29 -15.78 -20.66 9.57
N ALA A 30 -14.49 -20.78 9.21
CA ALA A 30 -13.39 -20.31 10.05
C ALA A 30 -13.42 -18.79 10.16
N LEU A 31 -13.58 -18.23 11.37
CA LEU A 31 -13.81 -16.80 11.60
C LEU A 31 -12.76 -15.91 10.92
N ASP A 32 -11.49 -16.27 11.03
CA ASP A 32 -10.38 -15.50 10.46
C ASP A 32 -10.49 -15.40 8.93
N CYS A 33 -10.75 -16.55 8.28
CA CYS A 33 -10.93 -16.64 6.83
C CYS A 33 -12.24 -15.98 6.38
N LYS A 34 -13.32 -16.16 7.14
CA LYS A 34 -14.63 -15.56 6.88
C LYS A 34 -14.54 -14.04 6.88
N GLY A 35 -13.90 -13.43 7.89
CA GLY A 35 -13.68 -11.98 7.94
C GLY A 35 -12.91 -11.46 6.73
N VAL A 36 -11.87 -12.17 6.29
CA VAL A 36 -11.13 -11.82 5.07
C VAL A 36 -12.00 -11.94 3.81
N LEU A 37 -12.79 -13.00 3.69
CA LEU A 37 -13.68 -13.21 2.54
C LEU A 37 -14.84 -12.20 2.48
N GLU A 38 -15.33 -11.74 3.63
CA GLU A 38 -16.46 -10.80 3.72
C GLU A 38 -16.01 -9.34 3.63
N HIS A 39 -14.88 -8.99 4.26
CA HIS A 39 -14.48 -7.59 4.45
C HIS A 39 -13.10 -7.26 3.85
N GLY A 40 -12.27 -8.27 3.61
CA GLY A 40 -10.93 -8.14 3.02
C GLY A 40 -10.86 -8.33 1.50
N GLN A 41 -11.99 -8.34 0.79
CA GLN A 41 -12.05 -8.62 -0.65
C GLN A 41 -11.18 -7.66 -1.48
N SER A 42 -11.10 -6.38 -1.08
CA SER A 42 -10.26 -5.40 -1.77
C SER A 42 -8.79 -5.79 -1.71
N ALA A 43 -8.27 -6.22 -0.56
CA ALA A 43 -6.92 -6.75 -0.42
C ALA A 43 -6.73 -8.02 -1.23
N PHE A 44 -7.64 -8.99 -1.08
CA PHE A 44 -7.56 -10.27 -1.78
C PHE A 44 -7.45 -10.08 -3.30
N VAL A 45 -8.32 -9.26 -3.89
CA VAL A 45 -8.32 -8.97 -5.33
C VAL A 45 -7.07 -8.20 -5.75
N SER A 46 -6.64 -7.22 -4.95
CA SER A 46 -5.49 -6.37 -5.29
C SER A 46 -4.17 -7.14 -5.22
N ILE A 47 -4.00 -8.02 -4.22
CA ILE A 47 -2.87 -8.95 -4.11
C ILE A 47 -2.80 -9.88 -5.33
N VAL A 48 -3.95 -10.41 -5.79
CA VAL A 48 -3.99 -11.24 -7.01
C VAL A 48 -3.59 -10.43 -8.24
N ARG A 49 -4.10 -9.20 -8.39
CA ARG A 49 -3.79 -8.34 -9.54
C ARG A 49 -2.33 -7.86 -9.54
N ALA A 50 -1.76 -7.65 -8.36
CA ALA A 50 -0.36 -7.27 -8.18
C ALA A 50 0.60 -8.45 -8.35
N GLY A 51 0.10 -9.68 -8.52
CA GLY A 51 0.95 -10.88 -8.65
C GLY A 51 1.54 -11.38 -7.34
N LEU A 52 1.05 -10.90 -6.19
CA LEU A 52 1.58 -11.17 -4.85
C LEU A 52 0.93 -12.39 -4.17
N SER A 53 0.10 -13.16 -4.88
CA SER A 53 -0.71 -14.23 -4.27
C SER A 53 0.05 -15.35 -3.58
N ARG A 54 1.35 -15.52 -3.89
CA ARG A 54 2.22 -16.53 -3.26
C ARG A 54 3.01 -15.99 -2.06
N HIS A 55 3.00 -14.68 -1.87
CA HIS A 55 3.84 -13.99 -0.90
C HIS A 55 3.02 -13.47 0.29
N VAL A 56 1.70 -13.40 0.16
CA VAL A 56 0.80 -12.94 1.20
C VAL A 56 -0.15 -14.06 1.63
N THR A 57 -0.21 -14.28 2.93
CA THR A 57 -1.07 -15.25 3.62
C THR A 57 -2.43 -14.67 3.99
N ILE A 58 -3.42 -15.56 4.19
CA ILE A 58 -4.73 -15.15 4.71
C ILE A 58 -4.61 -14.58 6.12
N GLY A 59 -3.69 -15.11 6.93
CA GLY A 59 -3.39 -14.62 8.26
C GLY A 59 -2.89 -13.18 8.25
N GLU A 60 -1.99 -12.81 7.33
CA GLU A 60 -1.52 -11.43 7.19
C GLU A 60 -2.64 -10.48 6.79
N ILE A 61 -3.51 -10.88 5.85
CA ILE A 61 -4.68 -10.07 5.47
C ILE A 61 -5.64 -9.93 6.67
N HIS A 62 -5.85 -11.01 7.43
CA HIS A 62 -6.71 -10.98 8.61
C HIS A 62 -6.12 -10.06 9.69
N LEU A 63 -4.83 -10.17 10.00
CA LEU A 63 -4.13 -9.32 10.96
C LEU A 63 -4.21 -7.84 10.54
N ALA A 64 -4.00 -7.55 9.25
CA ALA A 64 -4.17 -6.21 8.73
C ALA A 64 -5.63 -5.74 8.77
N LEU A 65 -6.60 -6.64 8.68
CA LEU A 65 -8.02 -6.29 8.76
C LEU A 65 -8.44 -6.00 10.20
N THR A 66 -7.90 -6.72 11.18
CA THR A 66 -8.28 -6.61 12.61
C THR A 66 -7.35 -5.72 13.43
N SER A 67 -6.38 -5.07 12.79
CA SER A 67 -5.57 -4.01 13.40
C SER A 67 -5.98 -2.67 12.82
N SER A 68 -6.11 -1.64 13.65
CA SER A 68 -6.35 -0.27 13.18
C SER A 68 -5.06 0.53 12.97
N LYS A 69 -3.95 0.04 13.54
CA LYS A 69 -2.69 0.78 13.64
C LYS A 69 -1.79 0.61 12.41
N CYS A 70 -1.00 1.63 12.15
CA CYS A 70 0.14 1.65 11.25
C CYS A 70 1.24 0.73 11.80
N GLY A 71 1.84 -0.09 10.94
CA GLY A 71 2.93 -0.99 11.31
C GLY A 71 4.26 -0.31 11.60
N PHE A 72 4.35 1.02 11.49
CA PHE A 72 5.59 1.78 11.66
C PHE A 72 5.53 2.84 12.77
N CYS A 73 4.40 3.52 12.98
CA CYS A 73 4.29 4.65 13.92
C CYS A 73 3.09 4.56 14.89
N GLU A 74 2.40 3.44 14.96
CA GLU A 74 1.21 3.20 15.81
C GLU A 74 -0.03 4.08 15.59
N GLU A 75 0.06 5.14 14.79
CA GLU A 75 -1.09 5.94 14.34
C GLU A 75 -2.07 5.13 13.51
N TYR A 76 -3.25 5.68 13.21
CA TYR A 76 -4.21 4.97 12.35
C TYR A 76 -3.61 4.67 10.97
N GLY A 77 -3.71 3.42 10.53
CA GLY A 77 -3.20 2.95 9.24
C GLY A 77 -4.33 2.77 8.21
N PRO A 78 -4.79 3.81 7.50
CA PRO A 78 -5.89 3.73 6.53
C PRO A 78 -5.58 2.90 5.28
N LEU A 79 -4.29 2.73 4.96
CA LEU A 79 -3.82 2.08 3.75
C LEU A 79 -3.28 0.68 4.08
N LEU A 80 -3.45 -0.25 3.15
CA LEU A 80 -2.73 -1.52 3.13
C LEU A 80 -1.65 -1.45 2.07
N PHE A 81 -0.39 -1.54 2.50
CA PHE A 81 0.74 -1.72 1.61
C PHE A 81 0.78 -3.18 1.16
N LEU A 82 0.49 -3.42 -0.11
CA LEU A 82 0.28 -4.76 -0.66
C LEU A 82 1.53 -5.66 -0.59
N PRO A 83 2.76 -5.17 -0.87
CA PRO A 83 3.95 -6.03 -0.90
C PRO A 83 4.23 -6.76 0.42
N THR A 84 4.04 -6.08 1.55
CA THR A 84 4.27 -6.65 2.89
C THR A 84 2.98 -6.91 3.67
N CYS A 85 1.83 -6.75 3.02
CA CYS A 85 0.49 -6.84 3.64
C CYS A 85 0.39 -6.08 4.99
N THR A 86 1.02 -4.91 5.07
CA THR A 86 1.12 -4.12 6.32
C THR A 86 0.27 -2.87 6.24
N ARG A 87 -0.47 -2.54 7.31
CA ARG A 87 -1.19 -1.27 7.40
C ARG A 87 -0.22 -0.10 7.55
N VAL A 88 -0.48 1.00 6.86
CA VAL A 88 0.40 2.17 6.84
C VAL A 88 -0.40 3.47 6.83
N CYS A 89 0.09 4.49 7.54
CA CYS A 89 -0.41 5.86 7.42
C CYS A 89 0.22 6.56 6.22
N HIS A 90 -0.40 7.63 5.73
CA HIS A 90 0.11 8.33 4.54
C HIS A 90 1.53 8.87 4.74
N GLU A 91 1.84 9.37 5.94
CA GLU A 91 3.18 9.86 6.27
C GLU A 91 4.23 8.75 6.16
N CYS A 92 4.05 7.63 6.87
CA CYS A 92 4.97 6.50 6.78
C CYS A 92 5.03 5.88 5.39
N LEU A 93 3.95 5.93 4.60
CA LEU A 93 3.99 5.46 3.23
C LEU A 93 5.01 6.25 2.42
N CYS A 94 5.01 7.58 2.56
CA CYS A 94 5.90 8.48 1.83
C CYS A 94 7.34 8.46 2.37
N THR A 95 7.51 8.39 3.68
CA THR A 95 8.81 8.64 4.33
C THR A 95 9.57 7.37 4.73
N SER A 96 8.88 6.24 4.95
CA SER A 96 9.55 5.04 5.45
C SER A 96 10.44 4.41 4.37
N PRO A 97 11.69 4.03 4.69
CA PRO A 97 12.51 3.23 3.79
C PRO A 97 11.88 1.85 3.49
N ARG A 98 11.12 1.30 4.45
CA ARG A 98 10.49 -0.03 4.33
C ARG A 98 9.32 -0.08 3.34
N THR A 99 8.84 1.07 2.91
CA THR A 99 7.81 1.20 1.86
C THR A 99 8.41 1.67 0.55
N ALA A 100 9.75 1.80 0.45
CA ALA A 100 10.42 2.26 -0.74
C ALA A 100 10.23 1.29 -1.90
N MET A 101 9.80 1.85 -3.02
CA MET A 101 9.55 1.12 -4.26
C MET A 101 10.19 1.83 -5.41
N ILE A 102 10.67 1.02 -6.33
CA ILE A 102 11.29 1.47 -7.57
C ILE A 102 10.65 0.70 -8.73
N GLY A 103 10.30 1.43 -9.80
CA GLY A 103 9.78 0.80 -11.00
C GLY A 103 10.89 0.03 -11.72
N THR A 104 10.52 -1.03 -12.42
CA THR A 104 11.48 -1.79 -13.21
C THR A 104 12.14 -0.91 -14.26
N GLU A 105 11.46 0.11 -14.77
CA GLU A 105 11.97 1.02 -15.80
C GLU A 105 13.17 1.85 -15.31
N GLU A 106 13.16 2.28 -14.05
CA GLU A 106 14.27 3.01 -13.43
C GLU A 106 15.47 2.11 -13.17
N ILE A 107 15.23 0.81 -12.96
CA ILE A 107 16.26 -0.21 -12.73
C ILE A 107 16.91 -0.65 -14.03
N LEU A 108 16.15 -0.73 -15.13
CA LEU A 108 16.59 -1.30 -16.42
C LEU A 108 17.97 -0.81 -16.91
N PRO A 109 18.32 0.49 -16.85
CA PRO A 109 19.63 0.97 -17.29
C PRO A 109 20.82 0.33 -16.55
N TYR A 110 20.60 -0.09 -15.31
CA TYR A 110 21.65 -0.60 -14.41
C TYR A 110 21.79 -2.13 -14.47
N TYR A 111 20.75 -2.84 -14.92
CA TYR A 111 20.69 -4.31 -14.90
C TYR A 111 20.54 -4.94 -16.30
N THR A 112 21.01 -4.23 -17.34
CA THR A 112 20.97 -4.63 -18.76
C THR A 112 21.53 -6.02 -19.10
N ARG A 113 22.24 -6.69 -18.17
CA ARG A 113 22.76 -8.05 -18.34
C ARG A 113 21.74 -9.16 -18.08
N PHE A 114 20.56 -8.84 -17.53
CA PHE A 114 19.47 -9.80 -17.35
C PHE A 114 18.51 -9.74 -18.54
N GLY A 115 18.39 -10.83 -19.29
CA GLY A 115 17.50 -10.99 -20.45
C GLY A 115 16.01 -11.00 -20.12
N MET A 116 15.53 -10.05 -19.31
CA MET A 116 14.11 -9.78 -19.12
C MET A 116 13.65 -8.74 -20.15
N GLN A 117 13.06 -9.22 -21.25
CA GLN A 117 12.23 -8.36 -22.10
C GLN A 117 11.06 -7.83 -21.27
N VAL A 118 11.04 -6.52 -21.02
CA VAL A 118 9.85 -5.79 -20.56
C VAL A 118 9.53 -4.75 -21.63
N ILE A 119 8.29 -4.80 -22.13
CA ILE A 119 7.81 -4.00 -23.27
C ILE A 119 7.54 -2.57 -22.81
N TYR A 120 8.09 -1.60 -23.56
CA TYR A 120 8.11 -0.15 -23.32
C TYR A 120 6.73 0.54 -23.22
N GLY A 121 6.65 1.59 -22.39
CA GLY A 121 5.65 2.65 -22.45
C GLY A 121 6.25 4.00 -22.04
N GLY A 122 6.34 4.96 -22.96
CA GLY A 122 7.17 6.17 -22.82
C GLY A 122 6.83 7.12 -21.66
N TYR A 123 7.90 7.68 -21.08
CA TYR A 123 7.89 8.74 -20.08
C TYR A 123 7.44 10.08 -20.69
N SER A 124 6.29 10.57 -20.26
CA SER A 124 5.93 11.99 -20.41
C SER A 124 5.01 12.52 -19.30
N ARG A 125 4.64 11.73 -18.27
CA ARG A 125 3.73 12.17 -17.20
C ARG A 125 4.01 11.46 -15.87
N PRO A 126 4.70 12.07 -14.89
CA PRO A 126 4.85 11.50 -13.54
C PRO A 126 3.51 11.36 -12.79
N ASN A 127 2.43 11.98 -13.28
CA ASN A 127 1.09 11.95 -12.68
C ASN A 127 0.14 10.90 -13.29
N GLN A 128 0.60 10.06 -14.22
CA GLN A 128 -0.28 9.08 -14.88
C GLN A 128 0.36 7.70 -14.89
N MET A 129 -0.02 6.89 -13.91
CA MET A 129 0.31 5.48 -13.85
C MET A 129 -0.17 4.76 -15.12
N VAL A 130 0.75 4.16 -15.86
CA VAL A 130 0.43 3.34 -17.03
C VAL A 130 0.19 1.89 -16.59
N LYS A 131 -0.80 1.23 -17.18
CA LYS A 131 -1.08 -0.18 -16.91
C LYS A 131 0.13 -1.04 -17.34
N GLY A 132 0.61 -1.89 -16.45
CA GLY A 132 1.66 -2.87 -16.74
C GLY A 132 3.05 -2.55 -16.16
N ILE A 133 3.22 -1.36 -15.56
CA ILE A 133 4.44 -1.03 -14.83
C ILE A 133 4.56 -1.98 -13.63
N ARG A 134 5.75 -2.57 -13.47
CA ARG A 134 6.09 -3.40 -12.31
C ARG A 134 6.99 -2.59 -11.40
N GLY A 135 6.68 -2.61 -10.11
CA GLY A 135 7.56 -2.08 -9.07
C GLY A 135 8.12 -3.23 -8.24
N VAL A 136 9.32 -3.04 -7.71
CA VAL A 136 9.93 -3.93 -6.72
C VAL A 136 10.20 -3.15 -5.44
N LEU A 137 10.17 -3.84 -4.31
CA LEU A 137 10.65 -3.29 -3.05
C LEU A 137 12.16 -3.04 -3.17
N VAL A 138 12.60 -1.91 -2.64
CA VAL A 138 14.02 -1.57 -2.60
C VAL A 138 14.80 -2.61 -1.76
N ASP A 139 14.24 -3.05 -0.64
CA ASP A 139 14.84 -4.09 0.21
C ASP A 139 15.01 -5.43 -0.55
N ASP A 140 13.99 -5.86 -1.31
CA ASP A 140 14.07 -7.10 -2.11
C ASP A 140 15.14 -6.99 -3.21
N LEU A 141 15.28 -5.81 -3.80
CA LEU A 141 16.31 -5.56 -4.81
C LEU A 141 17.71 -5.61 -4.20
N PHE A 142 17.92 -5.01 -3.03
CA PHE A 142 19.20 -5.07 -2.32
C PHE A 142 19.58 -6.50 -1.98
N TRP A 143 18.65 -7.25 -1.39
CA TRP A 143 18.85 -8.65 -1.06
C TRP A 143 19.23 -9.46 -2.31
N PHE A 144 18.51 -9.25 -3.41
CA PHE A 144 18.82 -9.92 -4.68
C PHE A 144 20.21 -9.56 -5.21
N CYS A 145 20.63 -8.28 -5.14
CA CYS A 145 21.95 -7.83 -5.60
C CYS A 145 23.09 -8.42 -4.78
N GLU A 146 22.92 -8.51 -3.46
CA GLU A 146 23.87 -9.17 -2.57
C GLU A 146 24.01 -10.66 -2.92
N GLU A 147 22.89 -11.37 -3.12
CA GLU A 147 22.92 -12.80 -3.45
C GLU A 147 23.69 -13.11 -4.74
N ILE A 148 23.58 -12.24 -5.74
CA ILE A 148 24.22 -12.43 -7.06
C ILE A 148 25.58 -11.72 -7.17
N GLY A 149 26.06 -11.09 -6.10
CA GLY A 149 27.36 -10.42 -6.04
C GLY A 149 27.47 -9.19 -6.94
N ILE A 150 26.36 -8.47 -7.16
CA ILE A 150 26.39 -7.17 -7.86
C ILE A 150 26.75 -6.09 -6.85
N GLU A 151 27.90 -5.43 -7.07
CA GLU A 151 28.24 -4.22 -6.32
C GLU A 151 27.25 -3.11 -6.66
N THR A 152 26.45 -2.70 -5.67
CA THR A 152 25.58 -1.54 -5.80
C THR A 152 26.44 -0.29 -5.94
N SER A 153 26.54 0.24 -7.16
CA SER A 153 27.25 1.50 -7.43
C SER A 153 26.55 2.69 -6.76
N ASP A 154 27.28 3.80 -6.58
CA ASP A 154 26.69 5.05 -6.06
C ASP A 154 25.50 5.54 -6.89
N ALA A 155 25.47 5.23 -8.18
CA ALA A 155 24.35 5.56 -9.07
C ALA A 155 23.09 4.73 -8.78
N ILE A 156 23.23 3.49 -8.30
CA ILE A 156 22.13 2.64 -7.85
C ILE A 156 21.61 3.12 -6.49
N ARG A 157 22.52 3.50 -5.58
CA ARG A 157 22.16 4.12 -4.30
C ARG A 157 21.33 5.39 -4.48
N PHE A 158 21.73 6.23 -5.43
CA PHE A 158 21.01 7.46 -5.76
C PHE A 158 19.56 7.21 -6.21
N LEU A 159 19.26 6.10 -6.89
CA LEU A 159 17.87 5.77 -7.26
C LEU A 159 16.96 5.52 -6.05
N PHE A 160 17.53 5.10 -4.92
CA PHE A 160 16.82 4.83 -3.68
C PHE A 160 16.62 6.08 -2.82
N ASP A 161 17.52 7.06 -2.97
CA ASP A 161 17.35 8.39 -2.37
C ASP A 161 16.28 9.22 -3.10
N ASN A 162 15.95 8.85 -4.34
CA ASN A 162 14.84 9.46 -5.05
C ASN A 162 13.52 8.98 -4.44
N GLU A 163 12.75 9.93 -3.93
CA GLU A 163 11.37 9.67 -3.56
C GLU A 163 10.60 9.34 -4.84
N TRP A 164 10.12 8.09 -4.95
CA TRP A 164 9.14 7.69 -5.96
C TRP A 164 7.73 7.51 -5.33
N PRO A 165 7.06 8.57 -4.81
CA PRO A 165 5.75 8.46 -4.18
C PRO A 165 4.72 7.74 -5.04
N GLN A 166 4.80 7.87 -6.37
CA GLN A 166 3.87 7.23 -7.29
C GLN A 166 3.91 5.69 -7.19
N TYR A 167 5.09 5.08 -7.03
CA TYR A 167 5.20 3.62 -6.89
C TYR A 167 4.72 3.14 -5.53
N ARG A 168 4.98 3.93 -4.49
CA ARG A 168 4.49 3.67 -3.13
C ARG A 168 2.96 3.70 -3.08
N THR A 169 2.36 4.76 -3.61
CA THR A 169 0.91 4.95 -3.69
C THR A 169 0.24 3.88 -4.57
N ALA A 170 0.86 3.51 -5.69
CA ALA A 170 0.41 2.45 -6.59
C ALA A 170 0.26 1.08 -5.92
N ALA A 171 1.14 0.80 -4.97
CA ALA A 171 1.20 -0.47 -4.26
C ALA A 171 0.36 -0.48 -2.98
N CYS A 172 -0.47 0.55 -2.79
CA CYS A 172 -1.36 0.68 -1.66
C CYS A 172 -2.82 0.67 -2.08
N ILE A 173 -3.68 0.24 -1.17
CA ILE A 173 -5.14 0.41 -1.28
C ILE A 173 -5.69 0.97 0.03
N ASN A 174 -6.80 1.69 -0.04
CA ASN A 174 -7.61 1.93 1.17
C ASN A 174 -8.10 0.58 1.71
N PHE A 175 -7.91 0.37 3.01
CA PHE A 175 -8.23 -0.92 3.62
C PHE A 175 -8.98 -0.71 4.93
N PRO A 176 -10.18 -1.30 5.08
CA PRO A 176 -10.96 -1.10 6.28
C PRO A 176 -10.30 -1.78 7.49
N TYR A 177 -10.60 -1.28 8.67
CA TYR A 177 -10.37 -1.94 9.95
C TYR A 177 -11.68 -2.58 10.41
N LEU A 178 -11.65 -3.85 10.81
CA LEU A 178 -12.74 -4.57 11.43
C LEU A 178 -12.50 -4.64 12.93
N ASN A 179 -13.36 -3.98 13.70
CA ASN A 179 -13.39 -4.16 15.15
C ASN A 179 -14.02 -5.51 15.48
N THR A 180 -13.20 -6.47 15.90
CA THR A 180 -13.66 -7.84 16.20
C THR A 180 -14.60 -7.92 17.40
N SER A 181 -14.60 -6.91 18.28
CA SER A 181 -15.46 -6.85 19.47
C SER A 181 -16.86 -6.35 19.15
N THR A 182 -16.99 -5.39 18.23
CA THR A 182 -18.29 -4.78 17.86
C THR A 182 -18.83 -5.29 16.52
N GLY A 183 -17.98 -5.90 15.69
CA GLY A 183 -18.29 -6.26 14.30
C GLY A 183 -18.34 -5.06 13.35
N GLU A 184 -17.96 -3.87 13.80
CA GLU A 184 -18.02 -2.66 12.98
C GLU A 184 -16.82 -2.54 12.05
N LEU A 185 -17.10 -2.09 10.82
CA LEU A 185 -16.09 -1.77 9.82
C LEU A 185 -15.83 -0.28 9.75
N GLU A 186 -14.56 0.08 9.83
CA GLU A 186 -14.08 1.44 9.81
C GLU A 186 -13.17 1.67 8.61
N LYS A 187 -13.58 2.56 7.69
CA LYS A 187 -12.87 2.80 6.41
C LYS A 187 -11.82 3.92 6.46
N GLY A 188 -11.64 4.55 7.62
CA GLY A 188 -10.89 5.81 7.74
C GLY A 188 -11.70 7.02 7.28
N ARG A 189 -11.32 8.21 7.76
CA ARG A 189 -11.98 9.49 7.46
C ARG A 189 -10.94 10.54 7.07
N SER A 190 -11.17 11.21 5.94
CA SER A 190 -10.43 12.42 5.56
C SER A 190 -11.26 13.67 5.86
N CYS A 191 -10.59 14.81 6.03
CA CYS A 191 -11.26 16.08 6.31
C CYS A 191 -11.56 16.83 5.01
N ARG A 192 -12.86 17.10 4.76
CA ARG A 192 -13.29 17.87 3.59
C ARG A 192 -12.77 19.31 3.63
N GLY A 193 -12.73 19.93 4.81
CA GLY A 193 -12.15 21.26 5.01
C GLY A 193 -10.67 21.31 4.64
N CYS A 194 -9.86 20.34 5.10
CA CYS A 194 -8.45 20.25 4.70
C CYS A 194 -8.28 20.00 3.19
N GLN A 195 -9.17 19.23 2.57
CA GLN A 195 -9.18 19.03 1.12
C GLN A 195 -9.47 20.34 0.36
N GLU A 196 -10.49 21.08 0.77
CA GLU A 196 -10.88 22.34 0.12
C GLU A 196 -9.81 23.42 0.31
N ALA A 197 -9.27 23.57 1.52
CA ALA A 197 -8.17 24.49 1.80
C ALA A 197 -6.93 24.17 0.94
N PHE A 198 -6.63 22.88 0.76
CA PHE A 198 -5.55 22.44 -0.12
C PHE A 198 -5.80 22.79 -1.59
N GLU A 199 -7.03 22.58 -2.08
CA GLU A 199 -7.43 22.92 -3.45
C GLU A 199 -7.35 24.44 -3.69
N GLU A 200 -7.81 25.25 -2.75
CA GLU A 200 -7.73 26.72 -2.82
C GLU A 200 -6.28 27.22 -2.86
N GLN A 201 -5.43 26.73 -1.97
CA GLN A 201 -4.00 27.08 -1.96
C GLN A 201 -3.31 26.65 -3.25
N SER A 202 -3.64 25.46 -3.76
CA SER A 202 -3.10 24.95 -5.02
C SER A 202 -3.51 25.81 -6.21
N MET A 203 -4.78 26.25 -6.26
CA MET A 203 -5.27 27.18 -7.29
C MET A 203 -4.55 28.53 -7.21
N GLN A 204 -4.36 29.09 -6.01
CA GLN A 204 -3.64 30.36 -5.81
C GLN A 204 -2.16 30.25 -6.22
N ALA A 205 -1.52 29.11 -5.95
CA ALA A 205 -0.14 28.82 -6.36
C ALA A 205 0.01 28.68 -7.88
N MET A 206 -0.96 28.09 -8.59
CA MET A 206 -0.92 28.01 -10.06
C MET A 206 -1.02 29.38 -10.74
N VAL A 207 -1.74 30.33 -10.13
CA VAL A 207 -1.84 31.72 -10.61
C VAL A 207 -0.52 32.48 -10.38
N SER A 208 0.23 32.12 -9.35
CA SER A 208 1.52 32.73 -8.99
C SER A 208 2.67 31.93 -9.60
N ARG A 209 3.12 32.30 -10.81
CA ARG A 209 4.23 31.62 -11.53
C ARG A 209 5.50 31.51 -10.66
N GLY A 210 5.69 30.38 -9.97
CA GLY A 210 6.95 30.10 -9.29
C GLY A 210 6.91 28.98 -8.25
N ALA A 211 7.70 27.94 -8.51
CA ALA A 211 8.15 26.88 -7.61
C ALA A 211 7.15 25.74 -7.29
N GLY A 212 7.40 24.59 -7.93
CA GLY A 212 6.98 23.28 -7.46
C GLY A 212 7.68 22.91 -6.15
N ARG A 213 7.12 23.37 -5.04
CA ARG A 213 7.36 22.79 -3.71
C ARG A 213 6.11 22.04 -3.29
N ILE A 214 6.28 20.98 -2.49
CA ILE A 214 5.22 20.25 -1.80
C ILE A 214 4.24 21.29 -1.25
N SER A 215 3.03 21.31 -1.81
CA SER A 215 1.99 22.28 -1.48
C SER A 215 1.75 22.28 0.03
N ALA A 216 1.85 23.44 0.66
CA ALA A 216 1.46 23.61 2.05
C ALA A 216 0.08 22.96 2.28
N GLY A 217 -0.11 22.28 3.41
CA GLY A 217 -1.36 21.58 3.70
C GLY A 217 -1.51 20.19 3.05
N ALA A 218 -0.58 19.71 2.21
CA ALA A 218 -0.64 18.35 1.64
C ALA A 218 -0.75 17.27 2.73
N ALA A 219 0.07 17.38 3.78
CA ALA A 219 0.06 16.43 4.89
C ALA A 219 -1.29 16.40 5.63
N ALA A 220 -1.93 17.56 5.84
CA ALA A 220 -3.24 17.63 6.48
C ALA A 220 -4.35 17.05 5.58
N ARG A 221 -4.28 17.32 4.27
CA ARG A 221 -5.22 16.79 3.27
C ARG A 221 -5.12 15.27 3.13
N ASP A 222 -3.90 14.75 3.06
CA ASP A 222 -3.64 13.33 2.86
C ASP A 222 -3.79 12.49 4.14
N ASN A 223 -3.95 13.15 5.29
CA ASN A 223 -4.17 12.43 6.53
C ASN A 223 -5.56 11.76 6.54
N CYS A 224 -5.60 10.57 7.13
CA CYS A 224 -6.82 9.80 7.29
C CYS A 224 -6.88 9.26 8.71
N TYR A 225 -8.00 9.52 9.36
CA TYR A 225 -8.18 9.32 10.79
C TYR A 225 -9.07 8.13 11.07
N SER A 226 -8.89 7.55 12.26
CA SER A 226 -9.94 6.74 12.87
C SER A 226 -11.17 7.61 13.20
N HIS A 227 -12.30 7.01 13.56
CA HIS A 227 -13.51 7.73 13.95
C HIS A 227 -13.26 8.62 15.18
N GLU A 228 -12.57 8.09 16.18
CA GLU A 228 -12.17 8.86 17.37
C GLU A 228 -11.11 9.92 17.03
N GLY A 229 -10.12 9.56 16.21
CA GLY A 229 -9.10 10.52 15.76
C GLY A 229 -9.71 11.68 14.97
N PHE A 230 -10.73 11.40 14.16
CA PHE A 230 -11.43 12.41 13.37
C PHE A 230 -12.22 13.37 14.25
N LYS A 231 -12.87 12.90 15.32
CA LYS A 231 -13.56 13.78 16.28
C LYS A 231 -12.60 14.78 16.91
N LYS A 232 -11.43 14.30 17.36
CA LYS A 232 -10.37 15.16 17.91
C LYS A 232 -9.85 16.15 16.88
N HIS A 233 -9.62 15.71 15.65
CA HIS A 233 -9.23 16.59 14.56
C HIS A 233 -10.28 17.67 14.30
N PHE A 234 -11.55 17.30 14.20
CA PHE A 234 -12.65 18.22 13.90
C PHE A 234 -12.78 19.35 14.93
N GLU A 235 -12.54 19.09 16.21
CA GLU A 235 -12.54 20.11 17.27
C GLU A 235 -11.41 21.16 17.13
N THR A 236 -10.33 20.82 16.41
CA THR A 236 -9.13 21.65 16.28
C THR A 236 -8.87 22.12 14.85
N CYS A 237 -9.67 21.69 13.88
CA CYS A 237 -9.46 21.97 12.48
C CYS A 237 -9.87 23.41 12.16
N GLU A 238 -8.93 24.20 11.63
CA GLU A 238 -9.17 25.58 11.19
C GLU A 238 -10.14 25.67 10.00
N HIS A 239 -10.49 24.53 9.40
CA HIS A 239 -11.35 24.40 8.23
C HIS A 239 -12.61 23.53 8.50
N ALA A 240 -12.93 23.25 9.78
CA ALA A 240 -14.09 22.44 10.19
C ALA A 240 -15.45 23.07 9.84
#